data_AF-A0A6H2A106-F1
#
_entry.id   AF-A0A6H2A106-F1
#
_cell.length_a   1.000
_cell.length_b   1.000
_cell.length_c   1.000
_cell.angle_alpha   90.00
_cell.angle_beta   90.00
_cell.angle_gamma   90.00
#
_symmetry.space_group_name_H-M   'P 1'
#
loop_
_entity.id
_entity.type
_entity.pdbx_description
1 polymer ?
#
loop_
_entity_poly.entity_id
_entity_poly.type
_entity_poly.pdbx_seq_one_letter_code
_entity_poly.pdbx_strand_id
1 'polypeptide(L)'
;MTDILTCVYCGIAYPEGTPPWGSQILTDHIKVCEKHPLREAEEKIKKLRKVLSDLIGASTREELEKMELVLRSVPGVKQDKIIAINAIHILIETI
;
A
#
# COMPACT_ATOMS: atom_id res chain seq x y z
N MET A 1 -32.51 -6.10 20.24
CA MET A 1 -31.81 -6.90 19.22
C MET A 1 -30.34 -6.66 19.48
N THR A 2 -29.59 -7.68 19.88
CA THR A 2 -28.15 -7.55 20.02
C THR A 2 -27.52 -8.08 18.74
N ASP A 3 -27.09 -7.14 17.90
CA ASP A 3 -26.54 -7.46 16.60
C ASP A 3 -25.11 -7.99 16.82
N ILE A 4 -24.93 -9.30 16.62
CA ILE A 4 -23.61 -9.92 16.65
C ILE A 4 -22.92 -9.60 15.33
N LEU A 5 -21.86 -8.82 15.39
CA LEU A 5 -21.04 -8.53 14.23
C LEU A 5 -20.21 -9.76 13.86
N THR A 6 -20.10 -10.03 12.56
CA THR A 6 -19.29 -11.12 12.03
C THR A 6 -18.30 -10.61 10.98
N CYS A 7 -17.13 -11.23 10.87
CA CYS A 7 -16.23 -10.99 9.75
C CYS A 7 -16.88 -11.48 8.45
N VAL A 8 -17.04 -10.58 7.47
CA VAL A 8 -17.67 -10.88 6.18
C VAL A 8 -16.94 -11.99 5.40
N TYR A 9 -15.63 -12.12 5.62
CA TYR A 9 -14.79 -13.04 4.85
C TYR A 9 -14.67 -14.45 5.47
N CYS A 10 -14.52 -14.55 6.78
CA CYS A 10 -14.32 -15.84 7.46
C CYS A 10 -15.49 -16.30 8.33
N GLY A 11 -16.48 -15.42 8.58
CA GLY A 11 -17.66 -15.74 9.37
C GLY A 11 -17.43 -15.80 10.88
N ILE A 12 -16.24 -15.44 11.39
CA ILE A 12 -16.01 -15.36 12.84
C ILE A 12 -16.91 -14.28 13.44
N ALA A 13 -17.63 -14.65 14.50
CA ALA A 13 -18.40 -13.72 15.32
C ALA A 13 -17.49 -12.98 16.30
N TYR A 14 -17.68 -11.67 16.39
CA TYR A 14 -17.03 -10.83 17.40
C TYR A 14 -17.86 -10.81 18.69
N PRO A 15 -17.23 -10.45 19.83
CA PRO A 15 -17.95 -10.28 21.08
C PRO A 15 -19.14 -9.33 20.93
N GLU A 16 -20.22 -9.64 21.65
CA GLU A 16 -21.42 -8.81 21.69
C GLU A 16 -21.09 -7.37 22.11
N GLY A 17 -21.69 -6.39 21.43
CA GLY A 17 -21.40 -4.98 21.65
C GLY A 17 -20.12 -4.46 20.99
N THR A 18 -19.41 -5.27 20.21
CA THR A 18 -18.28 -4.79 19.38
C THR A 18 -18.80 -3.76 18.37
N PRO A 19 -18.29 -2.51 18.36
CA PRO A 19 -18.72 -1.52 17.39
C PRO A 19 -18.25 -1.92 15.99
N PRO A 20 -18.98 -1.56 14.92
CA PRO A 20 -18.67 -1.96 13.55
C PRO A 20 -17.41 -1.30 12.97
N TRP A 21 -16.79 -0.37 13.68
CA TRP A 21 -15.59 0.33 13.27
C TRP A 21 -14.76 0.74 14.49
N GLY A 22 -13.48 1.04 14.26
CA GLY A 22 -12.58 1.61 15.28
C GLY A 22 -12.18 0.67 16.43
N SER A 23 -12.75 -0.54 16.52
CA SER A 23 -12.37 -1.52 17.54
C SER A 23 -11.11 -2.28 17.16
N GLN A 24 -10.18 -2.39 18.12
CA GLN A 24 -8.91 -3.08 17.94
C GLN A 24 -9.10 -4.56 17.58
N ILE A 25 -10.12 -5.22 18.12
CA ILE A 25 -10.38 -6.64 17.84
C ILE A 25 -10.69 -6.91 16.36
N LEU A 26 -11.34 -5.96 15.68
CA LEU A 26 -11.61 -6.05 14.25
C LEU A 26 -10.31 -5.97 13.46
N THR A 27 -9.49 -4.97 13.79
CA THR A 27 -8.18 -4.74 13.16
C THR A 27 -7.25 -5.94 13.33
N ASP A 28 -7.17 -6.48 14.55
CA ASP A 28 -6.32 -7.62 14.85
C ASP A 28 -6.77 -8.87 14.10
N HIS A 29 -8.08 -9.11 14.06
CA HIS A 29 -8.65 -10.20 13.28
C HIS A 29 -8.34 -10.06 11.78
N ILE A 30 -8.56 -8.87 11.20
CA ILE A 30 -8.32 -8.60 9.77
C ILE A 30 -6.87 -8.93 9.37
N LYS A 31 -5.88 -8.62 10.22
CA LYS A 31 -4.46 -8.90 9.96
C LYS A 31 -4.13 -10.40 9.88
N VAL A 32 -4.86 -11.23 10.63
CA VAL A 32 -4.57 -12.68 10.71
C VAL A 32 -5.57 -13.53 9.93
N CYS A 33 -6.69 -12.96 9.49
CA CYS A 33 -7.75 -13.67 8.79
C CYS A 33 -7.27 -14.19 7.43
N GLU A 34 -7.25 -15.51 7.27
CA GLU A 34 -6.80 -16.19 6.05
C GLU A 34 -7.64 -15.85 4.82
N LYS A 35 -8.94 -15.60 5.02
CA LYS A 35 -9.88 -15.25 3.94
C LYS A 35 -9.96 -13.74 3.68
N HIS A 36 -9.32 -12.91 4.49
CA HIS A 36 -9.38 -11.46 4.30
C HIS A 36 -8.48 -11.06 3.13
N PRO A 37 -8.95 -10.20 2.20
CA PRO A 37 -8.19 -9.80 1.01
C PRO A 37 -6.96 -8.91 1.32
N LEU A 38 -6.68 -8.63 2.60
CA LEU A 38 -5.60 -7.73 3.00
C LEU A 38 -4.24 -8.27 2.54
N ARG A 39 -3.95 -9.54 2.82
CA ARG A 39 -2.67 -10.17 2.45
C ARG A 39 -2.45 -10.20 0.94
N GLU A 40 -3.50 -10.47 0.17
CA GLU A 40 -3.44 -10.45 -1.30
C GLU A 40 -3.15 -9.04 -1.81
N ALA A 41 -3.79 -8.01 -1.22
CA ALA A 41 -3.55 -6.62 -1.56
C ALA A 41 -2.11 -6.19 -1.21
N GLU A 42 -1.60 -6.56 -0.04
CA GLU A 42 -0.22 -6.28 0.39
C GLU A 42 0.81 -6.90 -0.57
N GLU A 43 0.62 -8.17 -0.96
CA GLU A 43 1.51 -8.83 -1.91
C GLU A 43 1.45 -8.22 -3.32
N LYS A 44 0.26 -7.79 -3.77
CA LYS A 44 0.11 -7.05 -5.04
C LYS A 44 0.84 -5.71 -4.98
N ILE A 45 0.68 -4.93 -3.91
CA ILE A 45 1.38 -3.65 -3.70
C ILE A 45 2.88 -3.87 -3.68
N LYS A 46 3.37 -4.88 -2.97
CA LYS A 46 4.80 -5.23 -2.92
C LYS A 46 5.37 -5.55 -4.29
N LYS A 47 4.66 -6.34 -5.12
CA LYS A 47 5.07 -6.65 -6.49
C LYS A 47 5.10 -5.42 -7.38
N LEU A 48 4.04 -4.59 -7.34
CA LEU A 48 3.96 -3.35 -8.12
C LEU A 48 5.09 -2.39 -7.72
N ARG A 49 5.32 -2.22 -6.43
CA ARG A 49 6.40 -1.39 -5.90
C ARG A 49 7.77 -1.87 -6.36
N LYS A 50 8.02 -3.20 -6.31
CA LYS A 50 9.27 -3.78 -6.81
C LYS A 50 9.50 -3.47 -8.29
N VAL A 51 8.50 -3.70 -9.13
CA VAL A 51 8.62 -3.42 -10.57
C VAL A 51 8.87 -1.94 -10.83
N LEU A 52 8.21 -1.06 -10.07
CA LEU A 52 8.38 0.38 -10.20
C LEU A 52 9.76 0.84 -9.74
N SER A 53 10.28 0.30 -8.63
CA SER A 53 11.66 0.59 -8.18
C SER A 53 12.71 0.06 -9.16
N ASP A 54 12.47 -1.12 -9.76
CA ASP A 54 13.35 -1.69 -10.78
C ASP A 54 13.36 -0.82 -12.05
N LEU A 55 12.19 -0.29 -12.45
CA LEU A 55 12.05 0.61 -13.61
C LEU A 55 12.76 1.96 -13.38
N ILE A 56 12.63 2.54 -12.19
CA ILE A 56 13.28 3.81 -11.83
C ILE A 56 14.78 3.62 -11.55
N GLY A 57 15.18 2.42 -11.12
CA GLY A 57 16.56 2.12 -10.71
C GLY A 57 16.92 2.64 -9.31
N ALA A 58 15.93 2.89 -8.46
CA ALA A 58 16.10 3.38 -7.10
C ALA A 58 15.04 2.76 -6.18
N SER A 59 15.43 2.41 -4.95
CA SER A 59 14.56 1.68 -4.02
C SER A 59 14.48 2.26 -2.62
N THR A 60 15.43 3.14 -2.24
CA THR A 60 15.42 3.85 -0.96
C THR A 60 14.98 5.30 -1.13
N ARG A 61 14.49 5.92 -0.05
CA ARG A 61 14.05 7.32 -0.08
C ARG A 61 15.17 8.25 -0.56
N GLU A 62 16.39 8.06 -0.07
CA GLU A 62 17.54 8.88 -0.45
C GLU A 62 17.90 8.72 -1.94
N GLU A 63 17.90 7.49 -2.47
CA GLU A 63 18.15 7.25 -3.90
C GLU A 63 17.07 7.87 -4.79
N LEU A 64 15.80 7.78 -4.36
CA LEU A 64 14.65 8.32 -5.06
C LEU A 64 14.69 9.85 -5.14
N GLU A 65 14.99 10.52 -4.03
CA GLU A 65 15.16 11.98 -3.97
C GLU A 65 16.32 12.44 -4.88
N LYS A 66 17.44 11.72 -4.88
CA LYS A 66 18.56 11.99 -5.81
C LYS A 66 18.15 11.78 -7.27
N MET A 67 17.42 10.72 -7.57
CA MET A 67 16.95 10.43 -8.92
C MET A 67 16.01 11.53 -9.43
N GLU A 68 15.13 12.05 -8.59
CA GLU A 68 14.26 13.17 -8.94
C GLU A 68 15.07 14.42 -9.31
N LEU A 69 16.09 14.77 -8.51
CA LEU A 69 16.96 15.91 -8.78
C LEU A 69 17.67 15.77 -10.13
N VAL A 70 18.18 14.57 -10.43
CA VAL A 70 18.82 14.26 -11.72
C VAL A 70 17.81 14.40 -12.85
N LEU A 71 16.64 13.77 -12.75
CA LEU A 71 15.59 13.83 -13.77
C LEU A 71 15.15 15.25 -14.07
N ARG A 72 15.03 16.11 -13.05
CA ARG A 72 14.69 17.52 -13.25
C ARG A 72 15.75 18.26 -14.06
N SER A 73 17.02 17.94 -13.83
CA SER A 73 18.18 18.65 -14.40
C SER A 73 18.57 18.19 -15.80
N VAL A 74 18.30 16.93 -16.17
CA VAL A 74 18.67 16.41 -17.49
C VAL A 74 17.69 16.84 -18.59
N PRO A 75 18.17 17.17 -19.80
CA PRO A 75 17.30 17.33 -20.98
C PRO A 75 16.57 16.02 -21.30
N GLY A 76 15.35 16.11 -21.84
CA GLY A 76 14.58 14.94 -22.20
C GLY A 76 13.16 15.29 -22.64
N VAL A 77 12.40 14.27 -23.05
CA VAL A 77 10.98 14.43 -23.38
C VAL A 77 10.22 14.80 -22.11
N LYS A 78 9.53 15.93 -22.13
CA LYS A 78 8.83 16.48 -20.96
C LYS A 78 7.84 15.48 -20.35
N GLN A 79 7.14 14.74 -21.19
CA GLN A 79 6.16 13.75 -20.76
C GLN A 79 6.81 12.60 -19.98
N ASP A 80 7.89 12.02 -20.52
CA ASP A 80 8.62 10.92 -19.88
C ASP A 80 9.18 11.35 -18.52
N LYS A 81 9.71 12.58 -18.44
CA LYS A 81 10.19 13.17 -17.18
C LYS A 81 9.08 13.27 -16.14
N ILE A 82 7.90 13.75 -16.52
CA ILE A 82 6.76 13.89 -15.60
C ILE A 82 6.32 12.50 -15.09
N ILE A 83 6.24 11.52 -15.98
CA ILE A 83 5.87 10.14 -15.60
C ILE A 83 6.88 9.56 -14.60
N ALA A 84 8.18 9.72 -14.86
CA ALA A 84 9.23 9.23 -13.96
C ALA A 84 9.24 9.95 -12.60
N ILE A 85 9.04 11.27 -12.57
CA ILE A 85 8.95 12.03 -11.31
C ILE A 85 7.72 11.60 -10.50
N ASN A 86 6.57 11.41 -11.14
CA ASN A 86 5.36 10.92 -10.46
C ASN A 86 5.58 9.50 -9.90
N ALA A 87 6.25 8.62 -10.64
CA ALA A 87 6.61 7.29 -10.15
C ALA A 87 7.51 7.36 -8.90
N ILE A 88 8.47 8.28 -8.88
CA ILE A 88 9.32 8.52 -7.71
C ILE A 88 8.49 8.99 -6.50
N HIS A 89 7.56 9.92 -6.69
CA HIS A 89 6.68 10.39 -5.62
C HIS A 89 5.84 9.25 -5.03
N ILE A 90 5.25 8.40 -5.88
CA ILE A 90 4.50 7.22 -5.42
C ILE A 90 5.41 6.24 -4.65
N LEU A 91 6.66 6.02 -5.09
CA LEU A 91 7.60 5.18 -4.37
C LEU A 91 7.97 5.76 -2.99
N ILE A 92 8.09 7.08 -2.86
CA ILE A 92 8.37 7.77 -1.59
C ILE A 92 7.17 7.74 -0.63
N GLU A 93 5.94 7.83 -1.15
CA GLU A 93 4.72 7.74 -0.33
C GLU A 93 4.47 6.34 0.20
N THR A 94 5.00 5.33 -0.50
CA THR A 94 4.77 3.91 -0.19
C THR A 94 5.97 3.22 0.45
N ILE A 95 7.04 3.95 0.83
CA ILE A 95 8.26 3.43 1.48
C ILE A 95 8.16 3.27 2.99
#